data_AF-A0A919M1Q0-F1
#
_entry.id   AF-A0A919M1Q0-F1
#
_cell.length_a   1.000
_cell.length_b   1.000
_cell.length_c   1.000
_cell.angle_alpha   90.00
_cell.angle_beta   90.00
_cell.angle_gamma   90.00
#
_symmetry.space_group_name_H-M   'P 1'
#
loop_
_entity.id
_entity.type
_entity.pdbx_description
1 polymer ?
#
loop_
_entity_poly.entity_id
_entity_poly.type
_entity_poly.pdbx_seq_one_letter_code
_entity_poly.pdbx_strand_id
1 'polypeptide(L)'
;MGTEFSNIYDKTTMKKIIVILFTTMVLGCGKASDQNYEDLKKVSVKMKINEVHSVMRNKPLNLETAPWADSLLVENYESPAGASDHYKIIYKKRDSIVVRVEWGD
;
A
#
# COMPACT_ATOMS: atom_id res chain seq x y z
N MET A 1 49.14 13.30 34.49
CA MET A 1 48.16 12.27 34.10
C MET A 1 47.35 12.81 32.94
N GLY A 2 47.80 12.58 31.71
CA GLY A 2 47.09 12.99 30.50
C GLY A 2 46.13 11.89 30.09
N THR A 3 44.83 12.18 30.06
CA THR A 3 43.83 11.27 29.49
C THR A 3 43.82 11.45 27.98
N GLU A 4 44.57 10.60 27.28
CA GLU A 4 44.40 10.39 25.85
C GLU A 4 43.08 9.65 25.63
N PHE A 5 42.00 10.40 25.44
CA PHE A 5 40.79 9.86 24.82
C PHE A 5 41.11 9.60 23.36
N SER A 6 41.66 8.41 23.10
CA SER A 6 41.86 7.90 21.75
C SER A 6 40.54 8.00 20.98
N ASN A 7 40.60 8.61 19.81
CA ASN A 7 39.50 8.74 18.86
C ASN A 7 39.13 7.35 18.32
N ILE A 8 38.24 6.63 19.00
CA ILE A 8 37.71 5.33 18.56
C ILE A 8 36.47 5.54 17.67
N TYR A 9 36.60 6.39 16.66
CA TYR A 9 35.69 6.39 15.52
C TYR A 9 36.53 6.10 14.27
N ASP A 10 37.01 4.86 14.19
CA ASP A 10 37.52 4.32 12.95
C ASP A 10 36.42 4.47 11.88
N LYS A 11 36.71 5.31 10.87
CA LYS A 11 35.82 5.60 9.74
C LYS A 11 35.30 4.32 9.08
N THR A 12 36.03 3.22 9.20
CA THR A 12 35.68 1.91 8.67
C THR A 12 34.51 1.26 9.40
N THR A 13 34.43 1.39 10.73
CA THR A 13 33.34 0.85 11.55
C THR A 13 32.05 1.64 11.35
N MET A 14 32.15 2.97 11.24
CA MET A 14 31.01 3.84 10.97
C MET A 14 30.41 3.58 9.56
N LYS A 15 31.25 3.34 8.55
CA LYS A 15 30.81 2.94 7.21
C LYS A 15 30.04 1.62 7.20
N LYS A 16 30.48 0.61 7.97
CA LYS A 16 29.81 -0.70 8.06
C LYS A 16 28.42 -0.60 8.71
N ILE A 17 28.28 0.21 9.75
CA ILE A 17 26.99 0.44 10.43
C ILE A 17 25.98 1.10 9.49
N ILE A 18 26.41 2.08 8.68
CA ILE A 18 25.55 2.75 7.70
C ILE A 18 25.06 1.76 6.63
N VAL A 19 25.92 0.87 6.14
CA VAL A 19 25.54 -0.14 5.14
C VAL A 19 24.49 -1.12 5.69
N ILE A 20 24.64 -1.55 6.94
CA ILE A 20 23.66 -2.46 7.58
C ILE A 20 22.31 -1.77 7.78
N LEU A 21 22.30 -0.52 8.26
CA LEU A 21 21.08 0.29 8.40
C LEU A 21 20.38 0.55 7.07
N PHE A 22 21.13 0.77 6.00
CA PHE A 22 20.57 0.95 4.67
C PHE A 22 19.94 -0.35 4.16
N THR A 23 20.59 -1.50 4.41
CA THR A 23 20.13 -2.81 3.91
C THR A 23 18.84 -3.27 4.58
N THR A 24 18.64 -3.00 5.88
CA THR A 24 17.39 -3.33 6.58
C THR A 24 16.22 -2.44 6.17
N MET A 25 16.48 -1.21 5.72
CA MET A 25 15.45 -0.33 5.15
C MET A 25 14.90 -0.83 3.81
N VAL A 26 15.73 -1.45 2.96
CA VAL A 26 15.27 -1.93 1.63
C VAL A 26 14.39 -3.18 1.73
N LEU A 27 14.60 -4.01 2.75
CA LEU A 27 13.85 -5.27 2.93
C LEU A 27 12.46 -5.08 3.55
N GLY A 28 12.14 -3.88 4.07
CA GLY A 28 10.88 -3.58 4.76
C GLY A 28 9.73 -3.06 3.88
N CYS A 29 9.98 -2.75 2.60
CA CYS A 29 8.91 -2.31 1.69
C CYS A 29 8.21 -3.53 1.09
N GLY A 30 7.23 -4.10 1.81
CA GLY A 30 6.19 -4.87 1.13
C GLY A 30 5.55 -3.97 0.08
N LYS A 31 5.56 -4.37 -1.20
CA LYS A 31 5.00 -3.54 -2.27
C LYS A 31 3.52 -3.31 -1.95
N ALA A 32 3.07 -2.05 -1.96
CA ALA A 32 1.69 -1.70 -1.62
C ALA A 32 0.69 -2.49 -2.47
N SER A 33 1.04 -2.77 -3.72
CA SER A 33 0.29 -3.67 -4.60
C SER A 33 0.12 -5.10 -4.09
N ASP A 34 1.15 -5.73 -3.53
CA ASP A 34 1.03 -7.08 -2.95
C ASP A 34 0.11 -7.07 -1.73
N GLN A 35 0.21 -6.03 -0.89
CA GLN A 35 -0.66 -5.87 0.28
C GLN A 35 -2.12 -5.63 -0.13
N ASN A 36 -2.34 -4.78 -1.14
CA ASN A 36 -3.67 -4.51 -1.69
C ASN A 36 -4.29 -5.79 -2.25
N TYR A 37 -3.51 -6.59 -2.97
CA TYR A 37 -3.97 -7.87 -3.50
C TYR A 37 -4.47 -8.81 -2.40
N GLU A 38 -3.70 -8.96 -1.31
CA GLU A 38 -4.10 -9.80 -0.18
C GLU A 38 -5.29 -9.24 0.61
N ASP A 39 -5.43 -7.92 0.70
CA ASP A 39 -6.55 -7.29 1.40
C ASP A 39 -7.85 -7.36 0.58
N LEU A 40 -7.77 -7.18 -0.75
CA LEU A 40 -8.91 -7.30 -1.66
C LEU A 40 -9.54 -8.68 -1.63
N LYS A 41 -8.78 -9.75 -1.36
CA LYS A 41 -9.33 -11.12 -1.21
C LYS A 41 -10.32 -11.25 -0.05
N LYS A 42 -10.23 -10.34 0.93
CA LYS A 42 -11.08 -10.29 2.11
C LYS A 42 -12.32 -9.40 1.87
N VAL A 43 -12.29 -8.55 0.84
CA VAL A 43 -13.42 -7.70 0.46
C VAL A 43 -14.47 -8.54 -0.28
N SER A 44 -15.72 -8.44 0.15
CA SER A 44 -16.83 -9.17 -0.45
C SER A 44 -17.93 -8.24 -0.96
N VAL A 45 -18.67 -8.70 -1.96
CA VAL A 45 -19.89 -8.00 -2.42
C VAL A 45 -20.85 -7.86 -1.24
N LYS A 46 -21.53 -6.72 -1.16
CA LYS A 46 -22.39 -6.28 -0.04
C LYS A 46 -21.67 -5.69 1.19
N MET A 47 -20.33 -5.72 1.23
CA MET A 47 -19.56 -5.02 2.27
C MET A 47 -19.76 -3.50 2.18
N LYS A 48 -19.81 -2.80 3.31
CA LYS A 48 -19.90 -1.32 3.31
C LYS A 48 -18.52 -0.70 3.12
N ILE A 49 -18.46 0.49 2.54
CA ILE A 49 -17.19 1.21 2.32
C ILE A 49 -16.35 1.36 3.60
N ASN A 50 -16.98 1.61 4.75
CA ASN A 50 -16.26 1.72 6.03
C ASN A 50 -15.65 0.39 6.49
N GLU A 51 -16.30 -0.73 6.18
CA GLU A 51 -15.77 -2.08 6.45
C GLU A 51 -14.63 -2.40 5.49
N VAL A 52 -14.72 -1.96 4.23
CA VAL A 52 -13.60 -2.07 3.29
C VAL A 52 -12.39 -1.29 3.78
N HIS A 53 -12.59 -0.06 4.25
CA HIS A 53 -11.50 0.78 4.79
C HIS A 53 -10.86 0.20 6.06
N SER A 54 -11.54 -0.68 6.81
CA SER A 54 -10.92 -1.39 7.93
C SER A 54 -10.15 -2.64 7.51
N VAL A 55 -10.46 -3.20 6.33
CA VAL A 55 -9.78 -4.35 5.72
C VAL A 55 -8.53 -3.92 4.95
N MET A 56 -8.61 -2.81 4.20
CA MET A 56 -7.53 -2.32 3.36
C MET A 56 -6.46 -1.60 4.18
N ARG A 57 -5.21 -2.09 4.13
CA ARG A 57 -4.09 -1.44 4.83
C ARG A 57 -3.64 -0.14 4.17
N ASN A 58 -3.71 -0.06 2.85
CA ASN A 58 -3.32 1.13 2.10
C ASN A 58 -4.56 1.94 1.71
N LYS A 59 -4.36 3.25 1.57
CA LYS A 59 -5.41 4.15 1.09
C LYS A 59 -5.61 3.96 -0.42
N PRO A 60 -6.83 4.18 -0.93
CA PRO A 60 -7.05 4.25 -2.36
C PRO A 60 -6.26 5.43 -2.95
N LEU A 61 -5.86 5.29 -4.20
CA LEU A 61 -5.22 6.33 -5.01
C LEU A 61 -6.19 7.49 -5.27
N ASN A 62 -7.44 7.16 -5.54
CA ASN A 62 -8.52 8.13 -5.74
C ASN A 62 -9.89 7.48 -5.48
N LEU A 63 -10.93 8.33 -5.42
CA LEU A 63 -12.34 7.95 -5.39
C LEU A 63 -13.06 8.80 -6.42
N GLU A 64 -13.71 8.18 -7.39
CA GLU A 64 -14.38 8.87 -8.49
C GLU A 64 -15.72 8.25 -8.85
N THR A 65 -16.56 8.97 -9.59
CA THR A 65 -17.79 8.41 -10.14
C THR A 65 -17.45 7.61 -11.39
N ALA A 66 -18.04 6.42 -11.55
CA ALA A 66 -17.73 5.57 -12.69
C ALA A 66 -18.14 6.25 -14.02
N PRO A 67 -17.27 6.32 -15.03
CA PRO A 67 -17.57 7.02 -16.28
C PRO A 67 -18.67 6.34 -17.11
N TRP A 68 -19.00 5.08 -16.81
CA TRP A 68 -20.07 4.32 -17.45
C TRP A 68 -21.39 4.32 -16.66
N ALA A 69 -21.40 4.82 -15.41
CA ALA A 69 -22.61 4.83 -14.59
C ALA A 69 -22.51 5.79 -13.39
N ASP A 70 -23.29 6.88 -13.43
CA ASP A 70 -23.33 7.91 -12.37
C ASP A 70 -23.78 7.40 -10.99
N SER A 71 -24.41 6.23 -10.96
CA SER A 71 -24.87 5.57 -9.73
C SER A 71 -23.77 4.78 -9.02
N LEU A 72 -22.56 4.73 -9.59
CA LEU A 72 -21.43 3.97 -9.05
C LEU A 72 -20.27 4.87 -8.67
N LEU A 73 -19.53 4.45 -7.63
CA LEU A 73 -18.26 5.02 -7.23
C LEU A 73 -17.16 3.98 -7.41
N VAL A 74 -15.96 4.41 -7.76
CA VAL A 74 -14.79 3.56 -7.97
C VAL A 74 -13.65 4.06 -7.09
N GLU A 75 -13.12 3.18 -6.26
CA GLU A 75 -11.84 3.39 -5.59
C GLU A 75 -10.76 2.61 -6.34
N ASN A 76 -9.74 3.32 -6.81
CA ASN A 76 -8.58 2.70 -7.44
C ASN A 76 -7.48 2.47 -6.41
N TYR A 77 -6.83 1.31 -6.44
CA TYR A 77 -5.72 0.91 -5.58
C TYR A 77 -4.52 0.51 -6.43
N GLU A 78 -3.32 0.72 -5.89
CA GLU A 78 -2.08 0.35 -6.56
C GLU A 78 -2.05 -1.15 -6.90
N SER A 79 -1.70 -1.46 -8.15
CA SER A 79 -1.52 -2.80 -8.70
C SER A 79 -0.05 -3.03 -9.11
N PRO A 80 0.39 -4.28 -9.35
CA PRO A 80 1.76 -4.59 -9.73
C PRO A 80 2.16 -3.91 -11.05
N ALA A 81 3.44 -3.55 -11.15
CA ALA A 81 4.03 -3.07 -12.40
C ALA A 81 3.94 -4.17 -13.47
N GLY A 82 3.01 -4.02 -14.41
CA GLY A 82 2.70 -5.00 -15.46
C GLY A 82 1.22 -5.34 -15.58
N ALA A 83 0.39 -4.97 -14.60
CA ALA A 83 -1.06 -5.02 -14.75
C ALA A 83 -1.52 -4.00 -15.81
N SER A 84 -2.55 -4.32 -16.58
CA SER A 84 -3.15 -3.40 -17.55
C SER A 84 -3.88 -2.24 -16.87
N ASP A 85 -4.28 -2.41 -15.61
CA ASP A 85 -5.05 -1.44 -14.85
C ASP A 85 -4.78 -1.54 -13.33
N HIS A 86 -5.29 -0.58 -12.60
CA HIS A 86 -5.35 -0.57 -11.14
C HIS A 86 -6.33 -1.62 -10.61
N TYR A 87 -6.12 -2.03 -9.36
CA TYR A 87 -7.15 -2.76 -8.63
C TYR A 87 -8.29 -1.81 -8.30
N LYS A 88 -9.54 -2.28 -8.37
CA LYS A 88 -10.71 -1.42 -8.17
C LYS A 88 -11.71 -2.05 -7.23
N ILE A 89 -12.31 -1.22 -6.39
CA ILE A 89 -13.51 -1.56 -5.63
C ILE A 89 -14.61 -0.64 -6.11
N ILE A 90 -15.69 -1.23 -6.61
CA ILE A 90 -16.83 -0.50 -7.16
C ILE A 90 -17.97 -0.56 -6.15
N TYR A 91 -18.50 0.62 -5.82
CA TYR A 91 -19.58 0.79 -4.86
C TYR A 91 -20.82 1.34 -5.53
N LYS A 92 -21.98 1.02 -4.99
CA LYS A 92 -23.22 1.73 -5.30
C LYS A 92 -23.26 3.05 -4.52
N LYS A 93 -23.37 4.18 -5.21
CA LYS A 93 -23.25 5.53 -4.65
C LYS A 93 -24.28 5.86 -3.56
N ARG A 94 -25.49 5.28 -3.66
CA ARG A 94 -26.61 5.57 -2.74
C ARG A 94 -26.37 5.02 -1.33
N ASP A 95 -25.86 3.80 -1.24
CA ASP A 95 -25.73 3.05 0.02
C ASP A 95 -24.27 2.72 0.38
N SER A 96 -23.32 3.10 -0.49
CA SER A 96 -21.87 2.89 -0.32
C SER A 96 -21.50 1.42 -0.07
N ILE A 97 -22.16 0.53 -0.83
CA ILE A 97 -22.01 -0.92 -0.74
C ILE A 97 -21.22 -1.43 -1.93
N VAL A 98 -20.26 -2.34 -1.68
CA VAL A 98 -19.48 -3.02 -2.72
C VAL A 98 -20.40 -3.82 -3.63
N VAL A 99 -20.31 -3.55 -4.93
CA VAL A 99 -21.00 -4.30 -5.98
C VAL A 99 -20.04 -5.17 -6.79
N ARG A 100 -18.75 -4.79 -6.87
CA ARG A 100 -17.74 -5.52 -7.63
C ARG A 100 -16.33 -5.17 -7.13
N VAL A 101 -15.42 -6.13 -7.26
CA VAL A 101 -13.96 -5.95 -7.14
C VAL A 101 -13.34 -6.33 -8.48
N GLU A 102 -12.44 -5.50 -9.00
CA GLU A 102 -11.69 -5.74 -10.24
C GLU A 102 -10.19 -5.80 -9.93
N TRP A 103 -9.50 -6.72 -10.59
CA TRP A 103 -8.16 -7.15 -10.19
C TRP A 103 -7.04 -6.67 -11.12
N GLY A 104 -7.32 -5.74 -12.04
CA GLY A 104 -6.35 -5.28 -13.04
C GLY A 104 -5.89 -6.45 -13.93
N ASP A 105 -6.53 -6.60 -15.09
CA ASP A 105 -6.24 -7.69 -16.04
C ASP A 105 -4.77 -7.69 -16.51
#